data_AF-A0A6B2G213-F1
#
_entry.id   AF-A0A6B2G213-F1
#
_cell.length_a   1.000
_cell.length_b   1.000
_cell.length_c   1.000
_cell.angle_alpha   90.00
_cell.angle_beta   90.00
_cell.angle_gamma   90.00
#
_symmetry.space_group_name_H-M   'P 1'
#
loop_
_entity.id
_entity.type
_entity.pdbx_description
1 polymer ?
#
loop_
_entity_poly.entity_id
_entity_poly.type
_entity_poly.pdbx_seq_one_letter_code
_entity_poly.pdbx_strand_id
1 'polypeptide(L)'
;IHKLVDFLEENSKKFNLFINRSNINFDKTSDHRLCPMGIRQMHLMGQRYRKRLGGFLNLDSPSKNFNITSTCKSRAIHSMIAFVDGMFDIGENTREIPEIKTNPCEGDYLYRFFDFCQRYTSMRRCSKQYVIEEEIFEKTVLMKNIALRISEKLGLEKVNHLNPYQVKTLYLLCAFDIINNDEQTEKGPCSLFDEESLIAYDYLMDIKNFYKRA
;
A
#
# COMPACT_ATOMS: atom_id res chain seq x y z
N ILE A 1 -12.74 7.37 -0.83
CA ILE A 1 -11.82 8.52 -1.00
C ILE A 1 -12.55 9.68 -1.68
N HIS A 2 -12.96 9.60 -2.96
CA HIS A 2 -13.65 10.72 -3.66
C HIS A 2 -14.79 11.38 -2.86
N LYS A 3 -15.77 10.62 -2.37
CA LYS A 3 -16.87 11.17 -1.55
C LYS A 3 -16.42 11.98 -0.33
N LEU A 4 -15.31 11.59 0.32
CA LEU A 4 -14.79 12.32 1.46
C LEU A 4 -14.06 13.59 1.00
N VAL A 5 -13.32 13.52 -0.11
CA VAL A 5 -12.64 14.68 -0.70
C VAL A 5 -13.66 15.73 -1.11
N ASP A 6 -14.74 15.33 -1.80
CA ASP A 6 -15.84 16.22 -2.19
C ASP A 6 -16.47 16.88 -0.95
N PHE A 7 -16.78 16.08 0.08
CA PHE A 7 -17.31 16.59 1.35
C PHE A 7 -16.37 17.61 2.01
N LEU A 8 -15.06 17.31 2.04
CA LEU A 8 -14.08 18.19 2.66
C LEU A 8 -13.91 19.49 1.86
N GLU A 9 -13.93 19.44 0.54
CA GLU A 9 -13.83 20.65 -0.28
C GLU A 9 -15.00 21.61 -0.05
N GLU A 10 -16.21 21.08 0.17
CA GLU A 10 -17.39 21.87 0.46
C GLU A 10 -17.42 22.44 1.90
N ASN A 11 -16.86 21.71 2.87
CA ASN A 11 -17.09 21.99 4.29
C ASN A 11 -15.84 22.45 5.06
N SER A 12 -14.64 22.22 4.55
CA SER A 12 -13.37 22.52 5.22
C SER A 12 -12.83 23.89 4.82
N LYS A 13 -12.70 24.79 5.80
CA LYS A 13 -12.11 26.12 5.60
C LYS A 13 -10.61 26.06 5.27
N LYS A 14 -9.97 24.92 5.53
CA LYS A 14 -8.54 24.70 5.32
C LYS A 14 -8.25 23.57 4.33
N PHE A 15 -9.23 23.17 3.51
CA PHE A 15 -9.08 22.08 2.53
C PHE A 15 -7.78 22.18 1.72
N ASN A 16 -7.58 23.30 1.05
CA ASN A 16 -6.43 23.55 0.16
C ASN A 16 -5.08 23.64 0.88
N LEU A 17 -5.06 23.74 2.23
CA LEU A 17 -3.80 23.69 2.99
C LEU A 17 -3.28 22.26 3.16
N PHE A 18 -4.19 21.28 3.16
CA PHE A 18 -3.87 19.88 3.46
C PHE A 18 -4.09 18.96 2.27
N ILE A 19 -4.95 19.34 1.33
CA ILE A 19 -5.40 18.46 0.26
C ILE A 19 -5.26 19.20 -1.06
N ASN A 20 -4.45 18.65 -1.96
CA ASN A 20 -4.38 19.09 -3.34
C ASN A 20 -5.19 18.14 -4.23
N ARG A 21 -6.33 18.60 -4.75
CA ARG A 21 -7.24 17.76 -5.55
C ARG A 21 -6.57 17.21 -6.81
N SER A 22 -5.61 17.91 -7.42
CA SER A 22 -4.89 17.40 -8.59
C SER A 22 -4.06 16.15 -8.28
N ASN A 23 -3.60 16.02 -7.04
CA ASN A 23 -2.79 14.88 -6.56
C ASN A 23 -3.66 13.64 -6.27
N ILE A 24 -4.99 13.81 -6.20
CA ILE A 24 -5.98 12.77 -5.95
C ILE A 24 -6.61 12.30 -7.27
N ASN A 25 -5.78 12.12 -8.30
CA ASN A 25 -6.25 11.55 -9.56
C ASN A 25 -6.08 10.03 -9.54
N PHE A 26 -7.09 9.33 -9.01
CA PHE A 26 -7.19 7.88 -9.14
C PHE A 26 -7.60 7.53 -10.57
N ASP A 27 -6.63 7.49 -11.48
CA ASP A 27 -6.87 6.92 -12.80
C ASP A 27 -7.24 5.44 -12.63
N LYS A 28 -8.50 5.09 -12.92
CA LYS A 28 -8.99 3.72 -12.85
C LYS A 28 -8.17 2.76 -13.73
N THR A 29 -7.53 3.25 -14.79
CA THR A 29 -6.67 2.41 -15.64
C THR A 29 -5.34 2.06 -14.97
N SER A 30 -4.93 2.85 -13.98
CA SER A 30 -3.77 2.62 -13.13
C SER A 30 -4.08 1.78 -11.88
N ASP A 31 -5.35 1.46 -11.63
CA ASP A 31 -5.75 0.68 -10.46
C ASP A 31 -4.99 -0.65 -10.42
N HIS A 32 -4.44 -0.96 -9.26
CA HIS A 32 -3.61 -2.13 -8.97
C HIS A 32 -2.26 -2.22 -9.71
N ARG A 33 -1.82 -1.19 -10.43
CA ARG A 33 -0.45 -1.13 -10.98
C ARG A 33 0.56 -0.88 -9.87
N LEU A 34 1.80 -1.32 -10.10
CA LEU A 34 2.92 -0.96 -9.24
C LEU A 34 3.23 0.53 -9.43
N CYS A 35 3.30 1.29 -8.34
CA CYS A 35 3.65 2.71 -8.38
C CYS A 35 5.14 2.91 -8.75
N PRO A 36 5.53 4.11 -9.24
CA PRO A 36 6.92 4.42 -9.55
C PRO A 36 7.87 4.21 -8.37
N MET A 37 7.46 4.59 -7.15
CA MET A 37 8.24 4.35 -5.95
C MET A 37 8.48 2.85 -5.71
N GLY A 38 7.47 2.01 -5.94
CA GLY A 38 7.58 0.56 -5.83
C GLY A 38 8.57 -0.03 -6.83
N ILE A 39 8.58 0.46 -8.08
CA ILE A 39 9.59 0.08 -9.10
C ILE A 39 11.00 0.39 -8.58
N ARG A 40 11.23 1.62 -8.12
CA ARG A 40 12.53 2.06 -7.60
C ARG A 40 12.97 1.22 -6.40
N GLN A 41 12.06 0.94 -5.46
CA GLN A 41 12.36 0.13 -4.28
C GLN A 41 12.78 -1.29 -4.64
N MET A 42 12.08 -1.93 -5.58
CA MET A 42 12.41 -3.28 -6.05
C MET A 42 13.74 -3.32 -6.79
N HIS A 43 14.02 -2.33 -7.64
CA HIS A 43 15.31 -2.18 -8.30
C HIS A 43 16.47 -2.05 -7.31
N LEU A 44 16.35 -1.13 -6.34
CA LEU A 44 17.35 -0.96 -5.29
C LEU A 44 17.51 -2.22 -4.43
N MET A 45 16.43 -2.98 -4.23
CA MET A 45 16.48 -4.27 -3.53
C MET A 45 17.29 -5.30 -4.33
N GLY A 46 17.11 -5.37 -5.65
CA GLY A 46 17.92 -6.21 -6.54
C GLY A 46 19.41 -5.86 -6.49
N GLN A 47 19.75 -4.57 -6.54
CA GLN A 47 21.13 -4.10 -6.43
C GLN A 47 21.76 -4.50 -5.09
N ARG A 48 21.02 -4.34 -3.97
CA ARG A 48 21.49 -4.79 -2.65
C ARG A 48 21.66 -6.29 -2.58
N TYR A 49 20.75 -7.05 -3.21
CA TYR A 49 20.82 -8.50 -3.29
C TYR A 49 22.10 -8.95 -4.01
N ARG A 50 22.39 -8.38 -5.18
CA ARG A 50 23.66 -8.61 -5.90
C ARG A 50 24.87 -8.18 -5.08
N LYS A 51 24.87 -7.00 -4.47
CA LYS A 51 26.02 -6.54 -3.68
C LYS A 51 26.35 -7.49 -2.53
N ARG A 52 25.32 -8.07 -1.89
CA ARG A 52 25.49 -8.96 -0.74
C ARG A 52 25.83 -10.39 -1.14
N LEU A 53 25.21 -10.91 -2.20
CA LEU A 53 25.24 -12.33 -2.56
C LEU A 53 25.95 -12.61 -3.88
N GLY A 54 26.37 -11.59 -4.63
CA GLY A 54 26.93 -11.72 -5.97
C GLY A 54 28.16 -12.63 -6.05
N GLY A 55 28.99 -12.69 -5.00
CA GLY A 55 30.12 -13.63 -4.94
C GLY A 55 29.71 -15.11 -4.80
N PHE A 56 28.49 -15.40 -4.34
CA PHE A 56 27.93 -16.75 -4.24
C PHE A 56 27.02 -17.12 -5.42
N LEU A 57 26.57 -16.11 -6.16
CA LEU A 57 25.64 -16.26 -7.26
C LEU A 57 26.46 -16.36 -8.56
N ASN A 58 26.26 -17.45 -9.31
CA ASN A 58 26.84 -17.55 -10.64
C ASN A 58 26.02 -16.69 -11.63
N LEU A 59 26.36 -15.39 -11.66
CA LEU A 59 25.72 -14.37 -12.49
C LEU A 59 26.20 -14.39 -13.96
N ASP A 60 27.16 -15.25 -14.30
CA ASP A 60 27.74 -15.34 -15.65
C ASP A 60 26.90 -16.18 -16.60
N SER A 61 25.97 -16.99 -16.08
CA SER A 61 25.00 -17.75 -16.89
C SER A 61 23.59 -17.66 -16.32
N PRO A 62 22.95 -16.48 -16.36
CA PRO A 62 21.70 -16.24 -15.64
C PRO A 62 20.56 -17.17 -16.04
N SER A 63 20.35 -17.40 -17.33
CA SER A 63 19.25 -18.25 -17.83
C SER A 63 19.35 -19.72 -17.41
N LYS A 64 20.55 -20.21 -17.10
CA LYS A 64 20.78 -21.59 -16.65
C LYS A 64 20.66 -21.73 -15.13
N ASN A 65 21.06 -20.70 -14.41
CA ASN A 65 21.26 -20.77 -12.95
C ASN A 65 20.09 -20.21 -12.15
N PHE A 66 19.19 -19.46 -12.79
CA PHE A 66 18.07 -18.81 -12.12
C PHE A 66 16.75 -19.26 -12.71
N ASN A 67 15.85 -19.70 -11.83
CA ASN A 67 14.44 -19.87 -12.15
C ASN A 67 13.67 -18.75 -11.47
N ILE A 68 13.21 -17.78 -12.25
CA ILE A 68 12.50 -16.60 -11.73
C ILE A 68 11.03 -16.72 -12.06
N THR A 69 10.20 -16.73 -11.03
CA THR A 69 8.76 -16.97 -11.16
C THR A 69 7.96 -15.91 -10.41
N SER A 70 6.89 -15.41 -11.03
CA SER A 70 5.93 -14.48 -10.42
C SER A 70 4.50 -15.01 -10.51
N THR A 71 3.63 -14.51 -9.64
CA THR A 71 2.18 -14.66 -9.81
C THR A 71 1.70 -13.87 -11.03
N CYS A 72 0.51 -14.19 -11.53
CA CYS A 72 -0.18 -13.47 -12.60
C CYS A 72 -0.51 -11.98 -12.33
N LYS A 73 -0.29 -11.46 -11.11
CA LYS A 73 -0.69 -10.08 -10.79
C LYS A 73 0.33 -9.09 -11.37
N SER A 74 -0.15 -8.15 -12.18
CA SER A 74 0.68 -7.13 -12.86
C SER A 74 1.68 -6.45 -11.94
N ARG A 75 1.25 -6.02 -10.73
CA ARG A 75 2.16 -5.43 -9.74
C ARG A 75 3.27 -6.37 -9.27
N ALA A 76 3.00 -7.67 -9.16
CA ALA A 76 4.01 -8.67 -8.78
C ALA A 76 4.99 -8.91 -9.94
N ILE A 77 4.48 -8.99 -11.17
CA ILE A 77 5.29 -9.11 -12.39
C ILE A 77 6.22 -7.90 -12.53
N HIS A 78 5.69 -6.68 -12.45
CA HIS A 78 6.50 -5.46 -12.54
C HIS A 78 7.49 -5.34 -11.38
N SER A 79 7.13 -5.79 -10.17
CA SER A 79 8.05 -5.84 -9.04
C SER A 79 9.21 -6.79 -9.32
N MET A 80 8.91 -7.97 -9.88
CA MET A 80 9.91 -8.95 -10.26
C MET A 80 10.83 -8.42 -11.36
N ILE A 81 10.29 -7.81 -12.41
CA ILE A 81 11.07 -7.20 -13.49
C ILE A 81 12.03 -6.15 -12.93
N ALA A 82 11.53 -5.21 -12.10
CA ALA A 82 12.37 -4.18 -11.50
C ALA A 82 13.46 -4.76 -10.59
N PHE A 83 13.16 -5.81 -9.83
CA PHE A 83 14.16 -6.50 -9.01
C PHE A 83 15.24 -7.18 -9.85
N VAL A 84 14.85 -7.90 -10.91
CA VAL A 84 15.78 -8.57 -11.84
C VAL A 84 16.65 -7.54 -12.55
N ASP A 85 16.07 -6.43 -12.97
CA ASP A 85 16.78 -5.28 -13.54
C ASP A 85 17.90 -4.79 -12.64
N GLY A 86 17.59 -4.50 -11.36
CA GLY A 86 18.60 -4.07 -10.40
C GLY A 86 19.59 -5.17 -9.99
N MET A 87 19.18 -6.44 -10.02
CA MET A 87 20.04 -7.57 -9.70
C MET A 87 21.07 -7.83 -10.81
N PHE A 88 20.68 -7.75 -12.08
CA PHE A 88 21.58 -8.04 -13.21
C PHE A 88 22.23 -6.79 -13.80
N ASP A 89 21.79 -5.61 -13.40
CA ASP A 89 22.32 -4.31 -13.84
C ASP A 89 22.19 -4.15 -15.36
N ILE A 90 20.97 -4.39 -15.85
CA ILE A 90 20.62 -4.53 -17.27
C ILE A 90 20.80 -3.19 -18.01
N GLY A 91 20.78 -2.06 -17.29
CA GLY A 91 20.91 -0.71 -17.83
C GLY A 91 22.29 -0.36 -18.41
N GLU A 92 23.36 -1.10 -18.10
CA GLU A 92 24.72 -0.78 -18.58
C GLU A 92 25.36 -1.87 -19.45
N ASN A 93 24.83 -3.11 -19.44
CA ASN A 93 25.39 -4.21 -20.22
C ASN A 93 24.28 -5.10 -20.78
N THR A 94 24.38 -5.45 -22.06
CA THR A 94 23.54 -6.46 -22.74
C THR A 94 23.88 -7.88 -22.25
N ARG A 95 23.73 -8.13 -20.94
CA ARG A 95 23.85 -9.48 -20.36
C ARG A 95 22.60 -10.28 -20.65
N GLU A 96 22.79 -11.58 -20.77
CA GLU A 96 21.68 -12.53 -20.82
C GLU A 96 20.86 -12.42 -19.51
N ILE A 97 19.54 -12.30 -19.62
CA ILE A 97 18.63 -12.15 -18.48
C ILE A 97 17.85 -13.45 -18.35
N PRO A 98 17.67 -14.00 -17.14
CA PRO A 98 16.86 -15.20 -16.98
C PRO A 98 15.41 -14.93 -17.38
N GLU A 99 14.80 -15.91 -18.01
CA GLU A 99 13.38 -15.85 -18.33
C GLU A 99 12.55 -15.70 -17.05
N ILE A 100 11.67 -14.69 -17.02
CA ILE A 100 10.71 -14.51 -15.95
C ILE A 100 9.44 -15.25 -16.32
N LYS A 101 9.17 -16.35 -15.61
CA LYS A 101 7.97 -17.16 -15.80
C LYS A 101 6.83 -16.61 -14.94
N THR A 102 5.63 -16.58 -15.51
CA THR A 102 4.43 -16.15 -14.79
C THR A 102 3.51 -17.33 -14.61
N ASN A 103 3.13 -17.62 -13.36
CA ASN A 103 2.11 -18.62 -13.07
C ASN A 103 0.73 -18.06 -13.44
N PRO A 104 -0.13 -18.83 -14.13
CA PRO A 104 -1.52 -18.45 -14.38
C PRO A 104 -2.24 -18.18 -13.07
N CYS A 105 -3.17 -17.20 -13.05
CA CYS A 105 -3.94 -16.94 -11.82
C CYS A 105 -4.70 -18.18 -11.36
N GLU A 106 -5.24 -18.93 -12.34
CA GLU A 106 -5.95 -20.18 -12.14
C GLU A 106 -4.93 -21.30 -11.89
N GLY A 107 -4.97 -21.91 -10.70
CA GLY A 107 -4.05 -22.98 -10.35
C GLY A 107 -2.67 -22.55 -9.85
N ASP A 108 -2.44 -21.27 -9.50
CA ASP A 108 -1.24 -20.85 -8.77
C ASP A 108 -1.32 -21.27 -7.28
N TYR A 109 -1.26 -22.58 -7.03
CA TYR A 109 -1.32 -23.15 -5.69
C TYR A 109 -0.09 -22.82 -4.84
N LEU A 110 1.00 -22.35 -5.44
CA LEU A 110 2.23 -22.01 -4.73
C LEU A 110 2.15 -20.60 -4.14
N TYR A 111 1.90 -19.59 -4.98
CA TYR A 111 1.90 -18.19 -4.51
C TYR A 111 0.52 -17.69 -4.12
N ARG A 112 -0.55 -18.33 -4.60
CA ARG A 112 -1.95 -17.96 -4.34
C ARG A 112 -2.72 -19.09 -3.67
N PHE A 113 -2.06 -19.92 -2.86
CA PHE A 113 -2.70 -21.00 -2.08
C PHE A 113 -3.95 -20.51 -1.31
N PHE A 114 -3.94 -19.26 -0.86
CA PHE A 114 -5.03 -18.61 -0.13
C PHE A 114 -6.30 -18.38 -0.97
N ASP A 115 -6.25 -18.46 -2.29
CA ASP A 115 -7.43 -18.42 -3.17
C ASP A 115 -8.06 -19.81 -3.33
N PHE A 116 -7.26 -20.87 -3.20
CA PHE A 116 -7.68 -22.25 -3.51
C PHE A 116 -7.96 -23.11 -2.27
N CYS A 117 -7.39 -22.78 -1.12
CA CYS A 117 -7.66 -23.50 0.11
C CYS A 117 -9.11 -23.24 0.56
N GLN A 118 -9.98 -24.25 0.40
CA GLN A 118 -11.39 -24.15 0.76
C GLN A 118 -11.60 -23.82 2.24
N ARG A 119 -10.81 -24.43 3.12
CA ARG A 119 -10.86 -24.14 4.56
C ARG A 119 -10.48 -22.68 4.85
N TYR A 120 -9.41 -22.18 4.23
CA TYR A 120 -8.99 -20.79 4.42
C TYR A 120 -10.02 -19.80 3.88
N THR A 121 -10.54 -20.04 2.67
CA THR A 121 -11.54 -19.17 2.05
C THR A 121 -12.88 -19.18 2.80
N SER A 122 -13.31 -20.32 3.34
CA SER A 122 -14.51 -20.40 4.16
C SER A 122 -14.34 -19.67 5.50
N MET A 123 -13.25 -19.94 6.23
CA MET A 123 -12.94 -19.25 7.50
C MET A 123 -12.85 -17.72 7.30
N ARG A 124 -12.17 -17.26 6.24
CA ARG A 124 -12.05 -15.83 5.92
C ARG A 124 -13.40 -15.18 5.57
N ARG A 125 -14.29 -15.87 4.85
CA ARG A 125 -15.63 -15.36 4.50
C ARG A 125 -16.55 -15.32 5.72
N CYS A 126 -16.41 -16.27 6.64
CA CYS A 126 -17.19 -16.36 7.87
C CYS A 126 -16.69 -15.41 8.96
N SER A 127 -15.37 -15.12 9.02
CA SER A 127 -14.80 -14.20 10.01
C SER A 127 -15.12 -12.74 9.68
N LYS A 128 -16.23 -12.26 10.23
CA LYS A 128 -16.52 -10.83 10.38
C LYS A 128 -15.87 -10.24 11.64
N GLN A 129 -15.03 -11.01 12.35
CA GLN A 129 -14.43 -10.58 13.61
C GLN A 129 -13.67 -9.26 13.45
N TYR A 130 -12.91 -9.12 12.35
CA TYR A 130 -12.19 -7.87 12.08
C TYR A 130 -13.11 -6.64 12.02
N VAL A 131 -14.35 -6.78 11.51
CA VAL A 131 -15.31 -5.67 11.44
C VAL A 131 -15.74 -5.28 12.86
N ILE A 132 -16.03 -6.27 13.69
CA ILE A 132 -16.44 -6.08 15.08
C ILE A 132 -15.31 -5.38 15.86
N GLU A 133 -14.08 -5.86 15.72
CA GLU A 133 -12.92 -5.32 16.43
C GLU A 133 -12.52 -3.92 15.93
N GLU A 134 -12.59 -3.67 14.61
CA GLU A 134 -12.44 -2.33 14.04
C GLU A 134 -13.49 -1.37 14.64
N GLU A 135 -14.76 -1.77 14.69
CA GLU A 135 -15.83 -0.95 15.27
C GLU A 135 -15.65 -0.69 16.77
N ILE A 136 -15.20 -1.69 17.54
CA ILE A 136 -14.90 -1.55 18.96
C ILE A 136 -13.79 -0.51 19.15
N PHE A 137 -12.70 -0.63 18.38
CA PHE A 137 -11.57 0.28 18.48
C PHE A 137 -11.94 1.71 18.03
N GLU A 138 -12.67 1.85 16.92
CA GLU A 138 -13.16 3.15 16.43
C GLU A 138 -14.08 3.86 17.43
N LYS A 139 -14.80 3.13 18.30
CA LYS A 139 -15.69 3.73 19.33
C LYS A 139 -14.95 4.21 20.58
N THR A 140 -13.66 3.92 20.72
CA THR A 140 -12.85 4.34 21.87
C THR A 140 -12.76 5.86 21.99
N VAL A 141 -12.51 6.35 23.20
CA VAL A 141 -12.32 7.78 23.47
C VAL A 141 -11.11 8.32 22.71
N LEU A 142 -10.04 7.54 22.61
CA LEU A 142 -8.84 7.87 21.84
C LEU A 142 -9.17 8.20 20.37
N MET A 143 -9.85 7.29 19.68
CA MET A 143 -10.18 7.47 18.26
C MET A 143 -11.12 8.65 18.02
N LYS A 144 -12.09 8.87 18.92
CA LYS A 144 -12.98 10.04 18.87
C LYS A 144 -12.22 11.35 19.07
N ASN A 145 -11.28 11.39 20.00
CA ASN A 145 -10.46 12.57 20.25
C ASN A 145 -9.54 12.89 19.06
N ILE A 146 -8.92 11.87 18.44
CA ILE A 146 -8.13 12.04 17.22
C ILE A 146 -9.00 12.64 16.10
N ALA A 147 -10.20 12.09 15.89
CA ALA A 147 -11.09 12.57 14.85
C ALA A 147 -11.54 14.03 15.08
N LEU A 148 -11.77 14.41 16.33
CA LEU A 148 -12.04 15.79 16.72
C LEU A 148 -10.85 16.71 16.39
N ARG A 149 -9.63 16.37 16.84
CA ARG A 149 -8.42 17.18 16.57
C ARG A 149 -8.19 17.38 15.07
N ILE A 150 -8.36 16.33 14.27
CA ILE A 150 -8.20 16.42 12.81
C ILE A 150 -9.29 17.28 12.18
N SER A 151 -10.53 17.18 12.66
CA SER A 151 -11.62 18.04 12.20
C SER A 151 -11.35 19.52 12.49
N GLU A 152 -10.83 19.82 13.69
CA GLU A 152 -10.43 21.17 14.09
C GLU A 152 -9.25 21.70 13.26
N LYS A 153 -8.24 20.85 12.99
CA LYS A 153 -7.13 21.19 12.09
C LYS A 153 -7.61 21.55 10.69
N LEU A 154 -8.60 20.82 10.16
CA LEU A 154 -9.26 21.11 8.88
C LEU A 154 -10.18 22.35 8.94
N GLY A 155 -10.50 22.87 10.14
CA GLY A 155 -11.40 24.01 10.28
C GLY A 155 -12.84 23.66 9.91
N LEU A 156 -13.25 22.42 10.17
CA LEU A 156 -14.63 21.97 10.04
C LEU A 156 -15.49 22.55 11.18
N GLU A 157 -16.75 22.84 10.87
CA GLU A 157 -17.73 23.20 11.91
C GLU A 157 -18.19 21.96 12.67
N LYS A 158 -18.67 22.14 13.90
CA LYS A 158 -19.05 21.01 14.80
C LYS A 158 -20.02 20.02 14.17
N VAL A 159 -20.97 20.50 13.37
CA VAL A 159 -21.97 19.68 12.66
C VAL A 159 -21.34 18.78 11.59
N ASN A 160 -20.15 19.14 11.12
CA ASN A 160 -19.42 18.50 10.03
C ASN A 160 -18.15 17.79 10.52
N HIS A 161 -17.97 17.62 11.84
CA HIS A 161 -16.83 16.89 12.37
C HIS A 161 -16.78 15.46 11.82
N LEU A 162 -15.57 15.03 11.47
CA LEU A 162 -15.34 13.71 10.93
C LEU A 162 -15.50 12.66 12.02
N ASN A 163 -16.02 11.50 11.63
CA ASN A 163 -15.95 10.31 12.46
C ASN A 163 -14.63 9.54 12.22
N PRO A 164 -14.26 8.62 13.12
CA PRO A 164 -13.01 7.84 13.00
C PRO A 164 -12.86 7.09 11.67
N TYR A 165 -13.96 6.62 11.08
CA TYR A 165 -13.97 5.94 9.79
C TYR A 165 -13.63 6.89 8.62
N GLN A 166 -14.14 8.11 8.63
CA GLN A 166 -13.78 9.14 7.65
C GLN A 166 -12.30 9.52 7.79
N VAL A 167 -11.80 9.66 9.00
CA VAL A 167 -10.38 9.94 9.25
C VAL A 167 -9.49 8.78 8.81
N LYS A 168 -9.92 7.52 8.92
CA LYS A 168 -9.24 6.37 8.31
C LYS A 168 -9.03 6.55 6.81
N THR A 169 -10.02 7.15 6.13
CA THR A 169 -9.91 7.43 4.69
C THR A 169 -8.86 8.52 4.41
N LEU A 170 -8.72 9.52 5.29
CA LEU A 170 -7.62 10.51 5.22
C LEU A 170 -6.26 9.88 5.49
N TYR A 171 -6.18 8.94 6.43
CA TYR A 171 -4.95 8.19 6.70
C TYR A 171 -4.50 7.40 5.46
N LEU A 172 -5.43 6.69 4.81
CA LEU A 172 -5.16 5.99 3.55
C LEU A 172 -4.79 6.95 2.41
N LEU A 173 -5.39 8.15 2.39
CA LEU A 173 -5.04 9.18 1.42
C LEU A 173 -3.60 9.67 1.63
N CYS A 174 -3.18 9.93 2.88
CA CYS A 174 -1.79 10.25 3.21
C CYS A 174 -0.83 9.16 2.71
N ALA A 175 -1.10 7.88 3.03
CA ALA A 175 -0.27 6.79 2.56
C ALA A 175 -0.19 6.71 1.03
N PHE A 176 -1.31 6.94 0.34
CA PHE A 176 -1.35 7.00 -1.12
C PHE A 176 -0.51 8.16 -1.67
N ASP A 177 -0.57 9.32 -1.04
CA ASP A 177 0.11 10.53 -1.47
C ASP A 177 1.62 10.40 -1.36
N ILE A 178 2.12 9.87 -0.24
CA ILE A 178 3.54 9.51 -0.05
C ILE A 178 4.01 8.59 -1.18
N ILE A 179 3.22 7.55 -1.48
CA ILE A 179 3.62 6.49 -2.42
C ILE A 179 3.65 6.98 -3.88
N ASN A 180 2.76 7.90 -4.27
CA ASN A 180 2.60 8.30 -5.67
C ASN A 180 3.22 9.65 -6.01
N ASN A 181 3.25 10.58 -5.06
CA ASN A 181 3.71 11.95 -5.29
C ASN A 181 5.05 12.26 -4.59
N ASP A 182 5.66 11.26 -3.94
CA ASP A 182 6.90 11.41 -3.15
C ASP A 182 6.76 12.54 -2.11
N GLU A 183 5.53 12.75 -1.61
CA GLU A 183 5.25 13.79 -0.64
C GLU A 183 5.90 13.48 0.71
N GLN A 184 6.40 14.53 1.36
CA GLN A 184 6.97 14.46 2.69
C GLN A 184 5.86 14.34 3.73
N THR A 185 6.12 13.63 4.83
CA THR A 185 5.17 13.43 5.94
C THR A 185 4.73 14.74 6.61
N GLU A 186 5.50 15.82 6.44
CA GLU A 186 5.22 17.15 6.97
C GLU A 186 4.27 17.98 6.10
N LYS A 187 3.87 17.48 4.91
CA LYS A 187 3.01 18.18 3.95
C LYS A 187 1.77 17.36 3.62
N GLY A 188 0.85 17.99 2.90
CA GLY A 188 -0.34 17.34 2.37
C GLY A 188 -1.22 16.71 3.46
N PRO A 189 -1.95 15.63 3.11
CA PRO A 189 -2.87 14.96 4.03
C PRO A 189 -2.15 14.34 5.24
N CYS A 190 -0.86 14.06 5.13
CA CYS A 190 -0.06 13.48 6.20
C CYS A 190 0.16 14.43 7.37
N SER A 191 0.29 15.73 7.10
CA SER A 191 0.47 16.76 8.14
C SER A 191 -0.72 16.93 9.10
N LEU A 192 -1.87 16.30 8.79
CA LEU A 192 -3.02 16.24 9.69
C LEU A 192 -2.75 15.37 10.91
N PHE A 193 -1.87 14.37 10.80
CA PHE A 193 -1.66 13.35 11.81
C PHE A 193 -0.44 13.67 12.67
N ASP A 194 -0.61 13.63 13.99
CA ASP A 194 0.52 13.55 14.94
C ASP A 194 0.90 12.08 15.18
N GLU A 195 1.99 11.85 15.91
CA GLU A 195 2.51 10.50 16.19
C GLU A 195 1.47 9.58 16.86
N GLU A 196 0.73 10.09 17.85
CA GLU A 196 -0.35 9.33 18.51
C GLU A 196 -1.44 8.93 17.51
N SER A 197 -1.83 9.84 16.63
CA SER A 197 -2.82 9.58 15.59
C SER A 197 -2.31 8.54 14.59
N LEU A 198 -1.04 8.62 14.17
CA LEU A 198 -0.43 7.66 13.26
C LEU A 198 -0.40 6.25 13.88
N ILE A 199 0.07 6.12 15.12
CA ILE A 199 0.14 4.83 15.83
C ILE A 199 -1.26 4.22 15.97
N ALA A 200 -2.26 5.03 16.34
CA ALA A 200 -3.63 4.54 16.50
C ALA A 200 -4.24 4.05 15.17
N TYR A 201 -4.02 4.78 14.07
CA TYR A 201 -4.52 4.37 12.76
C TYR A 201 -3.74 3.20 12.15
N ASP A 202 -2.44 3.07 12.45
CA ASP A 202 -1.66 1.89 12.06
C ASP A 202 -2.18 0.64 12.77
N TYR A 203 -2.41 0.72 14.09
CA TYR A 203 -3.04 -0.36 14.85
C TYR A 203 -4.44 -0.72 14.31
N LEU A 204 -5.26 0.28 13.96
CA LEU A 204 -6.57 0.03 13.33
C LEU A 204 -6.43 -0.73 12.00
N MET A 205 -5.41 -0.45 11.20
CA MET A 205 -5.14 -1.19 9.96
C MET A 205 -4.64 -2.61 10.23
N ASP A 206 -3.90 -2.80 11.32
CA ASP A 206 -3.40 -4.11 11.74
C ASP A 206 -4.48 -5.05 12.24
N ILE A 207 -5.53 -4.56 12.92
CA ILE A 207 -6.70 -5.37 13.30
C ILE A 207 -7.22 -6.14 12.09
N LYS A 208 -7.44 -5.43 10.97
CA LYS A 208 -7.91 -6.06 9.73
C LYS A 208 -6.93 -7.07 9.17
N ASN A 209 -5.63 -6.77 9.18
CA ASN A 209 -4.63 -7.68 8.66
C ASN A 209 -4.51 -8.94 9.53
N PHE A 210 -4.48 -8.78 10.85
CA PHE A 210 -4.43 -9.87 11.82
C PHE A 210 -5.61 -10.82 11.61
N TYR A 211 -6.84 -10.35 11.71
CA TYR A 211 -8.02 -11.23 11.61
C TYR A 211 -8.31 -11.78 10.21
N LYS A 212 -7.80 -11.14 9.14
CA LYS A 212 -7.97 -11.66 7.76
C LYS A 212 -6.87 -12.61 7.30
N ARG A 213 -5.70 -12.58 7.95
CA ARG A 213 -4.50 -13.31 7.51
C ARG A 213 -3.92 -14.26 8.56
N ALA A 214 -4.38 -14.21 9.81
CA ALA A 214 -4.15 -15.23 10.83
C ALA A 214 -5.01 -16.48 10.55
#